data_AF-A0A258S737-F1
#
_entry.id   AF-A0A258S737-F1
#
_cell.length_a   1.000
_cell.length_b   1.000
_cell.length_c   1.000
_cell.angle_alpha   90.00
_cell.angle_beta   90.00
_cell.angle_gamma   90.00
#
_symmetry.space_group_name_H-M   'P 1'
#
loop_
_entity.id
_entity.type
_entity.pdbx_description
1 polymer ?
#
loop_
_entity_poly.entity_id
_entity_poly.type
_entity_poly.pdbx_seq_one_letter_code
_entity_poly.pdbx_strand_id
1 'polypeptide(L)'
;MWLVAKDTTGKTGRVAISDELKAALVRWYTGRGSEADHRACVSLVSTARENHKWIACDCLGAEHPPPLMSAAYLSFQETYYLRRLTSRPGHEPGCPFHLPQAPPRIRETMKDSLYAIGLPKGLFSAHQKAPEKLAQKPEDIEPDDRSRGVAIPRLGKLLWLLLERAGSNILRELPPSGRRAGSISEEMRHLKRAAQGLEIAPGIRLSDHLYTNAIDYEKRRVHARLRAAAETWPPEFAPQAFLLLEASEVTSSEVVTGLGTVEIRNRIQHTGIIRAEVEPPFLVLAVVGEHSRREGYLALRAYAQPVFSGNQFVPAERDHDRDVLRALQQAQYELRRLGVRMAVKKVLFDIALATGSARPDFLVALLDEHSGVECKFALQILQSDDADYLELRSIERERLSQAGLVVSMAASSVTPEAIISEARSLLE
;
A
#
# COMPACT_ATOMS: atom_id res chain seq x y z
N MET A 1 23.67 -0.27 -29.24
CA MET A 1 22.58 -0.31 -28.23
C MET A 1 21.61 0.83 -28.54
N TRP A 2 20.33 0.69 -28.25
CA TRP A 2 19.33 1.68 -28.65
C TRP A 2 18.31 1.99 -27.56
N LEU A 3 17.71 3.18 -27.59
CA LEU A 3 16.44 3.47 -26.93
C LEU A 3 15.29 3.15 -27.89
N VAL A 4 14.28 2.43 -27.41
CA VAL A 4 13.10 2.03 -28.19
C VAL A 4 11.82 2.29 -27.42
N ALA A 5 10.69 2.54 -28.09
CA ALA A 5 9.41 2.76 -27.41
C ALA A 5 8.86 1.48 -26.76
N LYS A 6 8.08 1.63 -25.67
CA LYS A 6 7.56 0.51 -24.86
C LYS A 6 6.43 -0.29 -25.55
N ASP A 7 5.89 0.21 -26.64
CA ASP A 7 4.82 -0.40 -27.43
C ASP A 7 5.35 -1.22 -28.62
N THR A 8 6.67 -1.28 -28.85
CA THR A 8 7.26 -1.98 -30.01
C THR A 8 7.93 -3.30 -29.65
N THR A 9 8.29 -4.08 -30.65
CA THR A 9 9.15 -5.27 -30.50
C THR A 9 10.63 -4.92 -30.36
N GLY A 10 10.98 -3.64 -30.28
CA GLY A 10 12.37 -3.15 -30.26
C GLY A 10 13.06 -3.16 -31.63
N LYS A 11 12.38 -3.59 -32.71
CA LYS A 11 12.91 -3.54 -34.09
C LYS A 11 12.78 -2.16 -34.73
N THR A 12 11.72 -1.42 -34.38
CA THR A 12 11.39 -0.12 -34.97
C THR A 12 11.56 1.02 -33.96
N GLY A 13 11.76 2.25 -34.46
CA GLY A 13 11.89 3.44 -33.63
C GLY A 13 13.14 3.45 -32.74
N ARG A 14 14.25 2.88 -33.23
CA ARG A 14 15.54 2.81 -32.54
C ARG A 14 16.25 4.15 -32.58
N VAL A 15 16.55 4.70 -31.41
CA VAL A 15 17.44 5.85 -31.24
C VAL A 15 18.77 5.33 -30.71
N ALA A 16 19.86 5.55 -31.44
CA ALA A 16 21.18 5.05 -31.04
C ALA A 16 21.61 5.68 -29.70
N ILE A 17 22.10 4.83 -28.79
CA ILE A 17 22.85 5.25 -27.62
C ILE A 17 24.32 5.34 -28.07
N SER A 18 25.00 6.44 -27.77
CA SER A 18 26.40 6.63 -28.18
C SER A 18 27.30 5.52 -27.64
N ASP A 19 28.36 5.21 -28.36
CA ASP A 19 29.27 4.13 -27.97
C ASP A 19 29.96 4.42 -26.63
N GLU A 20 30.23 5.68 -26.32
CA GLU A 20 30.78 6.09 -25.02
C GLU A 20 29.80 5.80 -23.88
N LEU A 21 28.53 6.12 -24.08
CA LEU A 21 27.49 5.93 -23.08
C LEU A 21 27.14 4.44 -22.90
N LYS A 22 27.16 3.68 -24.00
CA LYS A 22 27.09 2.21 -23.97
C LYS A 22 28.24 1.62 -23.17
N ALA A 23 29.47 2.06 -23.43
CA ALA A 23 30.66 1.57 -22.74
C ALA A 23 30.64 1.95 -21.25
N ALA A 24 30.21 3.17 -20.92
CA ALA A 24 30.01 3.62 -19.54
C ALA A 24 28.98 2.74 -18.80
N LEU A 25 27.85 2.43 -19.44
CA LEU A 25 26.82 1.55 -18.87
C LEU A 25 27.35 0.15 -18.58
N VAL A 26 28.15 -0.41 -19.49
CA VAL A 26 28.77 -1.72 -19.29
C VAL A 26 29.80 -1.67 -18.16
N ARG A 27 30.67 -0.65 -18.11
CA ARG A 27 31.65 -0.49 -17.03
C ARG A 27 30.96 -0.37 -15.68
N TRP A 28 30.01 0.55 -15.55
CA TRP A 28 29.25 0.75 -14.32
C TRP A 28 28.52 -0.53 -13.90
N TYR A 29 27.74 -1.13 -14.79
CA TYR A 29 26.96 -2.32 -14.49
C TYR A 29 27.83 -3.51 -14.05
N THR A 30 29.04 -3.65 -14.60
CA THR A 30 29.99 -4.71 -14.22
C THR A 30 30.89 -4.38 -13.03
N GLY A 31 30.62 -3.29 -12.30
CA GLY A 31 31.39 -2.89 -11.13
C GLY A 31 32.77 -2.29 -11.42
N ARG A 32 33.04 -1.96 -12.69
CA ARG A 32 34.32 -1.39 -13.17
C ARG A 32 34.21 0.08 -13.59
N GLY A 33 33.11 0.74 -13.22
CA GLY A 33 32.80 2.12 -13.62
C GLY A 33 33.30 3.16 -12.62
N SER A 34 33.55 4.35 -13.13
CA SER A 34 33.83 5.56 -12.33
C SER A 34 32.55 6.28 -11.91
N GLU A 35 32.66 7.26 -11.01
CA GLU A 35 31.56 8.21 -10.70
C GLU A 35 31.08 9.00 -11.92
N ALA A 36 31.95 9.23 -12.91
CA ALA A 36 31.54 9.85 -14.17
C ALA A 36 30.66 8.89 -14.99
N ASP A 37 31.02 7.61 -15.04
CA ASP A 37 30.20 6.57 -15.68
C ASP A 37 28.85 6.46 -14.98
N HIS A 38 28.83 6.46 -13.66
CA HIS A 38 27.60 6.43 -12.85
C HIS A 38 26.64 7.56 -13.22
N ARG A 39 27.10 8.82 -13.18
CA ARG A 39 26.27 9.99 -13.50
C ARG A 39 25.74 9.93 -14.93
N ALA A 40 26.56 9.52 -15.89
CA ALA A 40 26.14 9.34 -17.29
C ALA A 40 25.06 8.26 -17.41
N CYS A 41 25.21 7.15 -16.70
CA CYS A 41 24.24 6.05 -16.70
C CYS A 41 22.92 6.43 -16.01
N VAL A 42 22.98 7.16 -14.90
CA VAL A 42 21.80 7.69 -14.21
C VAL A 42 21.03 8.62 -15.15
N SER A 43 21.72 9.51 -15.86
CA SER A 43 21.10 10.38 -16.88
C SER A 43 20.43 9.57 -17.99
N LEU A 44 21.09 8.51 -18.51
CA LEU A 44 20.51 7.62 -19.52
C LEU A 44 19.22 6.95 -19.03
N VAL A 45 19.24 6.32 -17.85
CA VAL A 45 18.10 5.56 -17.34
C VAL A 45 16.94 6.46 -16.94
N SER A 46 17.22 7.66 -16.42
CA SER A 46 16.21 8.69 -16.14
C SER A 46 15.56 9.17 -17.45
N THR A 47 16.37 9.52 -18.45
CA THR A 47 15.87 9.94 -19.78
C THR A 47 15.02 8.85 -20.43
N ALA A 48 15.48 7.59 -20.40
CA ALA A 48 14.74 6.46 -20.95
C ALA A 48 13.39 6.30 -20.23
N ARG A 49 13.35 6.47 -18.91
CA ARG A 49 12.13 6.35 -18.11
C ARG A 49 11.14 7.47 -18.40
N GLU A 50 11.59 8.72 -18.36
CA GLU A 50 10.80 9.92 -18.64
C GLU A 50 10.18 9.90 -20.05
N ASN A 51 10.90 9.34 -21.03
CA ASN A 51 10.43 9.30 -22.41
C ASN A 51 9.71 7.98 -22.77
N HIS A 52 9.30 7.19 -21.78
CA HIS A 52 8.63 5.91 -22.00
C HIS A 52 9.37 5.00 -22.99
N LYS A 53 10.69 4.85 -22.80
CA LYS A 53 11.57 4.01 -23.60
C LYS A 53 12.09 2.80 -22.83
N TRP A 54 12.47 1.77 -23.57
CA TRP A 54 13.31 0.66 -23.13
C TRP A 54 14.73 0.81 -23.68
N ILE A 55 15.68 0.16 -23.03
CA ILE A 55 17.06 0.02 -23.50
C ILE A 55 17.16 -1.31 -24.23
N ALA A 56 17.39 -1.27 -25.54
CA ALA A 56 17.56 -2.40 -26.42
C ALA A 56 19.04 -2.76 -26.58
N CYS A 57 19.40 -3.96 -26.13
CA CYS A 57 20.76 -4.48 -26.26
C CYS A 57 21.04 -4.94 -27.69
N ASP A 58 22.25 -4.70 -28.16
CA ASP A 58 22.73 -5.04 -29.49
C ASP A 58 23.51 -6.37 -29.54
N CYS A 59 23.49 -7.16 -28.47
CA CYS A 59 24.21 -8.43 -28.44
C CYS A 59 23.75 -9.44 -29.50
N LEU A 60 22.47 -9.43 -29.90
CA LEU A 60 21.96 -10.30 -30.98
C LEU A 60 22.13 -9.68 -32.39
N GLY A 61 22.82 -8.55 -32.50
CA GLY A 61 22.92 -7.78 -33.74
C GLY A 61 21.67 -6.94 -34.07
N ALA A 62 21.70 -6.25 -35.21
CA ALA A 62 20.64 -5.31 -35.62
C ALA A 62 19.39 -6.00 -36.18
N GLU A 63 19.55 -7.15 -36.83
CA GLU A 63 18.46 -7.83 -37.57
C GLU A 63 17.50 -8.62 -36.67
N HIS A 64 17.97 -9.04 -35.50
CA HIS A 64 17.17 -9.80 -34.54
C HIS A 64 16.36 -8.88 -33.62
N PRO A 65 15.20 -9.34 -33.11
CA PRO A 65 14.54 -8.65 -32.01
C PRO A 65 15.50 -8.60 -30.81
N PRO A 66 15.80 -7.41 -30.27
CA PRO A 66 16.83 -7.26 -29.24
C PRO A 66 16.32 -7.70 -27.86
N PRO A 67 17.21 -8.11 -26.95
CA PRO A 67 16.89 -8.18 -25.53
C PRO A 67 16.59 -6.79 -25.01
N LEU A 68 15.51 -6.66 -24.23
CA LEU A 68 15.02 -5.38 -23.74
C LEU A 68 15.19 -5.28 -22.22
N MET A 69 15.69 -4.13 -21.78
CA MET A 69 15.83 -3.77 -20.37
C MET A 69 15.00 -2.53 -20.06
N SER A 70 14.37 -2.54 -18.90
CA SER A 70 13.69 -1.38 -18.32
C SER A 70 14.50 -0.83 -17.17
N ALA A 71 14.65 0.50 -17.12
CA ALA A 71 15.06 1.21 -15.92
C ALA A 71 13.95 1.14 -14.85
N ALA A 72 14.07 0.18 -13.94
CA ALA A 72 13.13 -0.01 -12.84
C ALA A 72 13.65 0.73 -11.60
N TYR A 73 12.74 1.22 -10.76
CA TYR A 73 13.10 1.88 -9.50
C TYR A 73 12.89 0.90 -8.34
N LEU A 74 13.93 0.70 -7.53
CA LEU A 74 13.85 -0.06 -6.29
C LEU A 74 13.69 0.93 -5.13
N SER A 75 12.46 1.08 -4.65
CA SER A 75 12.12 2.10 -3.66
C SER A 75 12.74 1.90 -2.28
N PHE A 76 13.21 0.68 -1.96
CA PHE A 76 13.82 0.39 -0.66
C PHE A 76 15.29 0.83 -0.59
N GLN A 77 16.05 0.60 -1.67
CA GLN A 77 17.47 0.95 -1.77
C GLN A 77 17.72 2.29 -2.49
N GLU A 78 16.65 3.03 -2.81
CA GLU A 78 16.71 4.34 -3.46
C GLU A 78 17.63 4.37 -4.70
N THR A 79 17.49 3.35 -5.55
CA THR A 79 18.34 3.18 -6.73
C THR A 79 17.55 2.68 -7.94
N TYR A 80 17.95 3.11 -9.13
CA TYR A 80 17.54 2.44 -10.35
C TYR A 80 18.20 1.08 -10.45
N TYR A 81 17.58 0.15 -11.17
CA TYR A 81 18.21 -1.10 -11.60
C TYR A 81 17.71 -1.47 -12.98
N LEU A 82 18.54 -2.20 -13.74
CA LEU A 82 18.17 -2.70 -15.05
C LEU A 82 17.38 -4.00 -14.90
N ARG A 83 16.08 -3.94 -15.20
CA ARG A 83 15.20 -5.11 -15.20
C ARG A 83 15.07 -5.67 -16.62
N ARG A 84 15.38 -6.95 -16.79
CA ARG A 84 15.12 -7.69 -18.03
C ARG A 84 13.64 -7.97 -18.22
N LEU A 85 13.16 -7.86 -19.46
CA LEU A 85 11.80 -8.24 -19.83
C LEU A 85 11.79 -9.72 -20.23
N THR A 86 11.18 -10.58 -19.40
CA THR A 86 11.19 -12.04 -19.58
C THR A 86 10.34 -12.54 -20.74
N SER A 87 9.45 -11.72 -21.30
CA SER A 87 8.68 -12.01 -22.51
C SER A 87 9.44 -11.68 -23.82
N ARG A 88 10.73 -11.36 -23.72
CA ARG A 88 11.59 -10.93 -24.83
C ARG A 88 12.82 -11.85 -24.96
N PRO A 89 13.53 -11.83 -26.10
CA PRO A 89 14.74 -12.63 -26.28
C PRO A 89 15.76 -12.42 -25.15
N GLY A 90 16.39 -13.50 -24.72
CA GLY A 90 17.49 -13.46 -23.76
C GLY A 90 18.74 -12.82 -24.36
N HIS A 91 19.59 -12.28 -23.49
CA HIS A 91 20.93 -11.83 -23.88
C HIS A 91 21.82 -13.03 -24.24
N GLU A 92 22.73 -12.85 -25.20
CA GLU A 92 23.78 -13.83 -25.49
C GLU A 92 24.63 -14.13 -24.24
N PRO A 93 25.13 -15.36 -24.04
CA PRO A 93 25.90 -15.74 -22.85
C PRO A 93 27.10 -14.84 -22.55
N GLY A 94 27.79 -14.33 -23.57
CA GLY A 94 28.93 -13.40 -23.42
C GLY A 94 28.55 -11.95 -23.16
N CYS A 95 27.27 -11.60 -23.18
CA CYS A 95 26.81 -10.24 -22.97
C CYS A 95 26.97 -9.83 -21.49
N PRO A 96 27.47 -8.62 -21.16
CA PRO A 96 27.56 -8.14 -19.77
C PRO A 96 26.22 -8.12 -19.00
N PHE A 97 25.11 -8.01 -19.73
CA PHE A 97 23.75 -8.00 -19.20
C PHE A 97 23.10 -9.41 -19.17
N HIS A 98 23.86 -10.44 -19.57
CA HIS A 98 23.43 -11.81 -19.41
C HIS A 98 23.41 -12.19 -17.93
N LEU A 99 22.31 -12.82 -17.56
CA LEU A 99 22.07 -13.41 -16.25
C LEU A 99 21.36 -14.74 -16.53
N PRO A 100 21.77 -15.85 -15.91
CA PRO A 100 21.10 -17.12 -16.13
C PRO A 100 19.60 -17.02 -15.81
N GLN A 101 18.80 -17.87 -16.44
CA GLN A 101 17.39 -17.97 -16.09
C GLN A 101 17.32 -18.50 -14.66
N ALA A 102 16.63 -17.77 -13.77
CA ALA A 102 16.38 -18.29 -12.42
C ALA A 102 15.67 -19.64 -12.56
N PRO A 103 16.10 -20.69 -11.83
CA PRO A 103 15.42 -21.98 -11.88
C PRO A 103 13.92 -21.77 -11.62
N PRO A 104 13.04 -22.58 -12.24
CA PRO A 104 11.60 -22.48 -12.00
C PRO A 104 11.36 -22.66 -10.51
N ARG A 105 11.14 -21.55 -9.81
CA ARG A 105 10.79 -21.59 -8.40
C ARG A 105 9.40 -22.20 -8.34
N ILE A 106 9.27 -23.28 -7.57
CA ILE A 106 8.00 -23.61 -6.97
C ILE A 106 7.62 -22.32 -6.23
N ARG A 107 6.64 -21.58 -6.76
CA ARG A 107 5.98 -20.56 -5.96
C ARG A 107 5.33 -21.37 -4.85
N GLU A 108 6.01 -21.49 -3.72
CA GLU A 108 5.31 -21.69 -2.48
C GLU A 108 4.36 -20.51 -2.40
N THR A 109 3.11 -20.75 -2.81
CA THR A 109 1.98 -19.94 -2.38
C THR A 109 2.14 -19.94 -0.88
N MET A 110 2.67 -18.85 -0.31
CA MET A 110 2.79 -18.74 1.14
C MET A 110 1.40 -19.06 1.67
N LYS A 111 1.25 -20.25 2.27
CA LYS A 111 0.16 -20.54 3.20
C LYS A 111 0.16 -19.37 4.19
N ASP A 112 -1.02 -18.88 4.55
CA ASP A 112 -1.26 -17.68 5.37
C ASP A 112 -0.25 -17.54 6.51
N SER A 113 0.90 -16.91 6.23
CA SER A 113 1.90 -16.63 7.24
C SER A 113 1.48 -15.34 7.92
N LEU A 114 1.38 -15.36 9.25
CA LEU A 114 1.09 -14.18 10.05
C LEU A 114 2.31 -13.23 9.98
N TYR A 115 2.38 -12.41 8.93
CA TYR A 115 3.44 -11.43 8.78
C TYR A 115 3.17 -10.23 9.69
N ALA A 116 4.22 -9.81 10.40
CA ALA A 116 4.11 -8.68 11.32
C ALA A 116 3.88 -7.35 10.59
N ILE A 117 2.91 -6.56 11.05
CA ILE A 117 2.63 -5.23 10.49
C ILE A 117 2.91 -4.14 11.53
N GLY A 118 4.15 -3.64 11.52
CA GLY A 118 4.53 -2.50 12.34
C GLY A 118 4.02 -1.16 11.82
N LEU A 119 3.87 -0.20 12.74
CA LEU A 119 3.62 1.21 12.42
C LEU A 119 4.69 1.73 11.45
N PRO A 120 4.30 2.50 10.42
CA PRO A 120 5.26 3.16 9.58
C PRO A 120 6.08 4.18 10.37
N LYS A 121 7.42 4.05 10.31
CA LYS A 121 8.34 5.00 10.94
C LYS A 121 8.54 6.25 10.08
N GLY A 122 8.83 7.37 10.72
CA GLY A 122 9.20 8.63 10.08
C GLY A 122 8.00 9.39 9.48
N LEU A 123 8.30 10.20 8.47
CA LEU A 123 7.36 11.14 7.85
C LEU A 123 6.26 10.42 7.03
N PHE A 124 5.16 11.12 6.78
CA PHE A 124 4.10 10.77 5.84
C PHE A 124 4.57 11.01 4.39
N SER A 125 5.66 10.36 4.00
CA SER A 125 6.25 10.48 2.67
C SER A 125 6.04 9.19 1.86
N ALA A 126 5.51 9.35 0.66
CA ALA A 126 5.27 8.29 -0.31
C ALA A 126 5.83 8.64 -1.69
N HIS A 127 6.61 9.70 -1.82
CA HIS A 127 7.34 10.02 -3.03
C HIS A 127 8.69 10.57 -2.63
N GLN A 128 9.71 10.15 -3.35
CA GLN A 128 11.09 10.57 -3.15
C GLN A 128 11.59 11.15 -4.46
N LYS A 129 12.63 11.97 -4.37
CA LYS A 129 13.31 12.46 -5.56
C LYS A 129 13.77 11.27 -6.40
N ALA A 130 13.80 11.46 -7.72
CA ALA A 130 14.39 10.46 -8.60
C ALA A 130 15.78 10.10 -8.05
N PRO A 131 16.10 8.82 -7.88
CA PRO A 131 17.36 8.44 -7.29
C PRO A 131 18.50 8.95 -8.14
N GLU A 132 19.54 9.46 -7.48
CA GLU A 132 20.79 9.84 -8.13
C GLU A 132 21.68 8.61 -8.39
N LYS A 133 21.16 7.39 -8.20
CA LYS A 133 21.92 6.14 -8.22
C LYS A 133 21.34 5.09 -9.17
N LEU A 134 22.23 4.33 -9.81
CA LEU A 134 21.95 3.13 -10.58
C LEU A 134 22.70 1.95 -9.96
N ALA A 135 22.01 0.84 -9.73
CA ALA A 135 22.57 -0.39 -9.19
C ALA A 135 23.46 -1.09 -10.22
N GLN A 136 24.49 -1.77 -9.71
CA GLN A 136 25.36 -2.63 -10.50
C GLN A 136 24.71 -4.02 -10.69
N LYS A 137 25.39 -4.91 -11.42
CA LYS A 137 24.95 -6.30 -11.62
C LYS A 137 24.82 -6.99 -10.25
N PRO A 138 23.70 -7.68 -9.96
CA PRO A 138 23.59 -8.50 -8.75
C PRO A 138 24.66 -9.59 -8.72
N GLU A 139 25.26 -9.84 -7.56
CA GLU A 139 26.10 -11.02 -7.33
C GLU A 139 25.22 -12.27 -7.27
N ASP A 140 25.73 -13.42 -7.72
CA ASP A 140 24.98 -14.69 -7.89
C ASP A 140 24.38 -15.28 -6.59
N ILE A 141 24.51 -14.58 -5.45
CA ILE A 141 24.12 -15.03 -4.11
C ILE A 141 22.85 -14.32 -3.59
N GLU A 142 22.37 -13.24 -4.21
CA GLU A 142 21.11 -12.66 -3.76
C GLU A 142 19.92 -13.41 -4.37
N PRO A 143 19.16 -14.22 -3.59
CA PRO A 143 17.89 -14.71 -4.08
C PRO A 143 17.05 -13.48 -4.47
N ASP A 144 16.76 -13.32 -5.76
CA ASP A 144 15.80 -12.33 -6.28
C ASP A 144 14.59 -12.38 -5.35
N ASP A 145 14.45 -11.40 -4.45
CA ASP A 145 13.43 -11.34 -3.38
C ASP A 145 12.08 -10.95 -4.00
N ARG A 146 11.68 -11.80 -4.95
CA ARG A 146 10.36 -11.88 -5.58
C ARG A 146 9.47 -12.87 -4.85
N SER A 147 9.90 -13.36 -3.69
CA SER A 147 9.06 -13.55 -2.52
C SER A 147 8.42 -12.22 -2.10
N ARG A 148 7.77 -11.52 -3.05
CA ARG A 148 6.76 -10.52 -2.73
C ARG A 148 5.53 -11.30 -2.25
N GLY A 149 5.67 -11.95 -1.10
CA GLY A 149 4.55 -12.17 -0.22
C GLY A 149 3.91 -10.81 0.02
N VAL A 150 2.59 -10.75 -0.19
CA VAL A 150 1.50 -10.05 0.53
C VAL A 150 1.85 -8.93 1.54
N ALA A 151 2.96 -8.22 1.41
CA ALA A 151 3.33 -7.13 2.30
C ALA A 151 2.59 -5.87 1.87
N ILE A 152 1.79 -5.32 2.78
CA ILE A 152 1.05 -4.08 2.56
C ILE A 152 2.03 -2.97 2.16
N PRO A 153 1.82 -2.30 1.01
CA PRO A 153 2.74 -1.29 0.52
C PRO A 153 2.82 -0.10 1.48
N ARG A 154 3.93 0.66 1.42
CA ARG A 154 4.14 1.87 2.24
C ARG A 154 2.92 2.80 2.24
N LEU A 155 2.30 3.01 1.07
CA LEU A 155 1.12 3.86 0.93
C LEU A 155 -0.11 3.31 1.67
N GLY A 156 -0.29 1.98 1.68
CA GLY A 156 -1.32 1.34 2.50
C GLY A 156 -1.05 1.49 3.99
N LYS A 157 0.21 1.30 4.43
CA LYS A 157 0.61 1.55 5.83
C LYS A 157 0.39 3.02 6.24
N LEU A 158 0.61 3.98 5.33
CA LEU A 158 0.32 5.40 5.58
C LEU A 158 -1.18 5.68 5.71
N LEU A 159 -2.01 5.09 4.83
CA LEU A 159 -3.46 5.18 4.95
C LEU A 159 -3.94 4.61 6.30
N TRP A 160 -3.41 3.45 6.69
CA TRP A 160 -3.72 2.83 7.98
C TRP A 160 -3.28 3.68 9.17
N LEU A 161 -2.10 4.32 9.09
CA LEU A 161 -1.68 5.29 10.12
C LEU A 161 -2.68 6.44 10.22
N LEU A 162 -3.16 6.97 9.10
CA LEU A 162 -4.14 8.05 9.10
C LEU A 162 -5.49 7.62 9.69
N LEU A 163 -5.97 6.42 9.32
CA LEU A 163 -7.19 5.82 9.87
C LEU A 163 -7.09 5.59 11.39
N GLU A 164 -5.96 5.06 11.85
CA GLU A 164 -5.65 4.83 13.26
C GLU A 164 -5.64 6.15 14.04
N ARG A 165 -4.98 7.19 13.50
CA ARG A 165 -4.94 8.53 14.12
C ARG A 165 -6.30 9.23 14.14
N ALA A 166 -7.15 8.97 13.14
CA ALA A 166 -8.50 9.51 13.09
C ALA A 166 -9.52 8.73 13.94
N GLY A 167 -9.17 7.50 14.35
CA GLY A 167 -10.11 6.56 14.95
C GLY A 167 -11.22 6.16 13.97
N SER A 168 -10.95 6.16 12.67
CA SER A 168 -11.88 5.71 11.63
C SER A 168 -11.91 4.18 11.49
N ASN A 169 -10.93 3.49 12.08
CA ASN A 169 -10.91 2.03 12.26
C ASN A 169 -11.73 1.55 13.47
N ILE A 170 -12.57 2.43 14.05
CA ILE A 170 -13.38 2.13 15.23
C ILE A 170 -14.86 2.20 14.84
N LEU A 171 -15.59 1.10 15.03
CA LEU A 171 -17.03 1.12 15.22
C LEU A 171 -17.31 1.78 16.58
N ARG A 172 -17.39 3.12 16.56
CA ARG A 172 -17.62 3.94 17.76
C ARG A 172 -18.88 3.48 18.48
N GLU A 173 -18.99 3.80 19.77
CA GLU A 173 -20.23 3.54 20.50
C GLU A 173 -21.43 4.22 19.84
N LEU A 174 -22.61 3.65 20.05
CA LEU A 174 -23.85 4.28 19.61
C LEU A 174 -24.19 5.47 20.51
N PRO A 175 -24.82 6.52 19.98
CA PRO A 175 -25.40 7.54 20.83
C PRO A 175 -26.47 6.93 21.77
N PRO A 176 -26.74 7.56 22.93
CA PRO A 176 -27.73 7.05 23.90
C PRO A 176 -29.10 6.80 23.28
N SER A 177 -29.48 7.61 22.30
CA SER A 177 -30.72 7.43 21.53
C SER A 177 -30.49 7.71 20.05
N GLY A 178 -31.39 7.20 19.21
CA GLY A 178 -31.35 7.39 17.76
C GLY A 178 -30.38 6.48 17.02
N ARG A 179 -30.13 6.83 15.75
CA ARG A 179 -29.21 6.13 14.85
C ARG A 179 -27.81 6.71 14.98
N ARG A 180 -26.82 5.91 14.59
CA ARG A 180 -25.45 6.39 14.40
C ARG A 180 -25.43 7.58 13.46
N ALA A 181 -24.82 8.68 13.88
CA ALA A 181 -24.42 9.77 12.99
C ALA A 181 -23.20 9.32 12.19
N GLY A 182 -23.25 9.48 10.88
CA GLY A 182 -22.13 9.15 10.00
C GLY A 182 -22.42 9.59 8.57
N SER A 183 -21.53 10.40 8.02
CA SER A 183 -21.51 10.82 6.63
C SER A 183 -20.08 10.75 6.08
N ILE A 184 -19.95 10.58 4.76
CA ILE A 184 -18.65 10.66 4.06
C ILE A 184 -17.90 11.94 4.47
N SER A 185 -18.62 13.06 4.51
CA SER A 185 -18.07 14.37 4.89
C SER A 185 -17.52 14.42 6.32
N GLU A 186 -18.18 13.77 7.28
CA GLU A 186 -17.71 13.69 8.67
C GLU A 186 -16.46 12.81 8.80
N GLU A 187 -16.46 11.64 8.17
CA GLU A 187 -15.30 10.75 8.18
C GLU A 187 -14.08 11.40 7.49
N MET A 188 -14.28 12.07 6.35
CA MET A 188 -13.23 12.85 5.70
C MET A 188 -12.73 14.00 6.59
N ARG A 189 -13.61 14.62 7.39
CA ARG A 189 -13.22 15.66 8.36
C ARG A 189 -12.37 15.07 9.49
N HIS A 190 -12.69 13.87 9.97
CA HIS A 190 -11.89 13.16 10.97
C HIS A 190 -10.47 12.90 10.46
N LEU A 191 -10.36 12.40 9.23
CA LEU A 191 -9.07 12.14 8.57
C LEU A 191 -8.27 13.42 8.34
N LYS A 192 -8.92 14.51 7.89
CA LYS A 192 -8.24 15.82 7.75
C LYS A 192 -7.74 16.39 9.07
N ARG A 193 -8.49 16.23 10.17
CA ARG A 193 -8.03 16.65 11.50
C ARG A 193 -6.83 15.83 11.96
N ALA A 194 -6.87 14.52 11.79
CA ALA A 194 -5.74 13.64 12.12
C ALA A 194 -4.46 13.99 11.32
N ALA A 195 -4.61 14.42 10.08
CA ALA A 195 -3.51 14.85 9.22
C ALA A 195 -2.76 16.10 9.72
N GLN A 196 -3.32 16.90 10.63
CA GLN A 196 -2.65 18.08 11.19
C GLN A 196 -1.44 17.71 12.05
N GLY A 197 -1.46 16.53 12.68
CA GLY A 197 -0.36 16.01 13.51
C GLY A 197 0.68 15.18 12.76
N LEU A 198 0.65 15.20 11.42
CA LEU A 198 1.54 14.42 10.57
C LEU A 198 2.26 15.34 9.60
N GLU A 199 3.54 15.08 9.35
CA GLU A 199 4.37 15.84 8.41
C GLU A 199 4.76 14.99 7.21
N ILE A 200 4.77 15.59 6.02
CA ILE A 200 5.23 14.95 4.77
C ILE A 200 6.75 15.12 4.62
N ALA A 201 7.23 16.30 4.96
CA ALA A 201 8.63 16.70 5.04
C ALA A 201 8.80 17.59 6.28
N PRO A 202 10.02 17.79 6.81
CA PRO A 202 10.22 18.61 8.00
C PRO A 202 9.56 19.99 7.86
N GLY A 203 8.65 20.33 8.77
CA GLY A 203 7.90 21.59 8.76
C GLY A 203 6.77 21.70 7.72
N ILE A 204 6.53 20.66 6.91
CA ILE A 204 5.46 20.61 5.91
C ILE A 204 4.38 19.62 6.39
N ARG A 205 3.25 20.16 6.87
CA ARG A 205 2.14 19.36 7.40
C ARG A 205 1.37 18.63 6.30
N LEU A 206 0.91 17.42 6.60
CA LEU A 206 0.06 16.64 5.70
C LEU A 206 -1.26 17.33 5.43
N SER A 207 -1.88 17.97 6.43
CA SER A 207 -3.16 18.67 6.28
C SER A 207 -3.16 19.72 5.16
N ASP A 208 -2.02 20.35 4.91
CA ASP A 208 -1.87 21.45 3.96
C ASP A 208 -1.79 20.92 2.51
N HIS A 209 -1.49 19.61 2.35
CA HIS A 209 -1.34 18.91 1.07
C HIS A 209 -2.21 17.64 0.96
N LEU A 210 -3.25 17.51 1.79
CA LEU A 210 -4.22 16.42 1.76
C LEU A 210 -5.57 16.89 1.21
N TYR A 211 -5.95 16.38 0.05
CA TYR A 211 -7.16 16.75 -0.67
C TYR A 211 -8.15 15.60 -0.65
N THR A 212 -9.43 15.89 -0.42
CA THR A 212 -10.47 14.86 -0.26
C THR A 212 -11.54 14.91 -1.34
N ASN A 213 -11.21 15.50 -2.49
CA ASN A 213 -12.14 15.68 -3.60
C ASN A 213 -11.38 15.61 -4.93
N ALA A 214 -11.87 14.79 -5.86
CA ALA A 214 -11.32 14.64 -7.20
C ALA A 214 -11.33 15.96 -7.99
N ILE A 215 -12.31 16.84 -7.76
CA ILE A 215 -12.45 18.13 -8.45
C ILE A 215 -11.21 19.02 -8.25
N ASP A 216 -10.57 18.98 -7.08
CA ASP A 216 -9.36 19.79 -6.85
C ASP A 216 -8.18 19.30 -7.69
N TYR A 217 -8.12 18.01 -8.00
CA TYR A 217 -7.13 17.44 -8.89
C TYR A 217 -7.45 17.78 -10.36
N GLU A 218 -8.69 17.53 -10.79
CA GLU A 218 -9.16 17.82 -12.16
C GLU A 218 -9.00 19.29 -12.55
N LYS A 219 -9.35 20.22 -11.65
CA LYS A 219 -9.18 21.67 -11.85
C LYS A 219 -7.75 22.16 -11.64
N ARG A 220 -6.77 21.25 -11.55
CA ARG A 220 -5.34 21.53 -11.36
C ARG A 220 -5.00 22.37 -10.12
N ARG A 221 -5.88 22.46 -9.12
CA ARG A 221 -5.64 23.20 -7.87
C ARG A 221 -4.54 22.56 -7.04
N VAL A 222 -4.55 21.22 -6.96
CA VAL A 222 -3.48 20.45 -6.32
C VAL A 222 -2.12 20.77 -6.95
N HIS A 223 -2.07 20.82 -8.28
CA HIS A 223 -0.85 21.09 -9.05
C HIS A 223 -0.32 22.51 -8.79
N ALA A 224 -1.20 23.51 -8.82
CA ALA A 224 -0.83 24.90 -8.58
C ALA A 224 -0.31 25.12 -7.15
N ARG A 225 -0.99 24.55 -6.15
CA ARG A 225 -0.57 24.65 -4.73
C ARG A 225 0.73 23.91 -4.48
N LEU A 226 0.90 22.73 -5.06
CA LEU A 226 2.13 21.97 -4.91
C LEU A 226 3.32 22.68 -5.57
N ARG A 227 3.11 23.33 -6.72
CA ARG A 227 4.14 24.16 -7.38
C ARG A 227 4.58 25.33 -6.50
N ALA A 228 3.63 26.04 -5.89
CA ALA A 228 3.96 27.16 -4.99
C ALA A 228 4.69 26.66 -3.73
N ALA A 229 4.25 25.55 -3.14
CA ALA A 229 4.91 24.97 -1.96
C ALA A 229 6.30 24.41 -2.28
N ALA A 230 6.55 23.97 -3.52
CA ALA A 230 7.85 23.45 -3.94
C ALA A 230 8.99 24.45 -3.74
N GLU A 231 8.71 25.76 -3.77
CA GLU A 231 9.72 26.83 -3.57
C GLU A 231 10.33 26.83 -2.17
N THR A 232 9.59 26.35 -1.16
CA THR A 232 10.01 26.30 0.24
C THR A 232 10.21 24.88 0.75
N TRP A 233 10.10 23.89 -0.14
CA TRP A 233 10.21 22.48 0.22
C TRP A 233 11.65 22.13 0.62
N PRO A 234 11.85 21.36 1.70
CA PRO A 234 13.20 20.95 2.10
C PRO A 234 13.97 20.24 0.96
N PRO A 235 15.24 20.58 0.70
CA PRO A 235 15.99 20.08 -0.46
C PRO A 235 16.13 18.57 -0.55
N GLU A 236 16.12 17.84 0.57
CA GLU A 236 16.23 16.37 0.59
C GLU A 236 14.92 15.67 0.18
N PHE A 237 13.81 16.40 0.08
CA PHE A 237 12.48 15.83 -0.09
C PHE A 237 11.88 16.23 -1.44
N ALA A 238 11.14 15.31 -2.07
CA ALA A 238 10.35 15.63 -3.25
C ALA A 238 9.02 16.28 -2.83
N PRO A 239 8.65 17.43 -3.44
CA PRO A 239 7.31 17.97 -3.32
C PRO A 239 6.26 16.92 -3.67
N GLN A 240 5.33 16.68 -2.75
CA GLN A 240 4.25 15.72 -2.94
C GLN A 240 2.97 16.16 -2.23
N ALA A 241 1.85 15.73 -2.76
CA ALA A 241 0.52 15.89 -2.18
C ALA A 241 -0.22 14.55 -2.18
N PHE A 242 -1.34 14.50 -1.48
CA PHE A 242 -2.15 13.29 -1.37
C PHE A 242 -3.60 13.57 -1.72
N LEU A 243 -4.20 12.66 -2.49
CA LEU A 243 -5.65 12.58 -2.68
C LEU A 243 -6.18 11.45 -1.80
N LEU A 244 -7.16 11.74 -0.97
CA LEU A 244 -7.87 10.79 -0.13
C LEU A 244 -9.32 10.74 -0.56
N LEU A 245 -9.69 9.72 -1.33
CA LEU A 245 -10.94 9.67 -2.08
C LEU A 245 -11.78 8.49 -1.62
N GLU A 246 -13.07 8.71 -1.45
CA GLU A 246 -14.04 7.62 -1.42
C GLU A 246 -14.36 7.26 -2.87
N ALA A 247 -14.29 5.97 -3.19
CA ALA A 247 -14.40 5.47 -4.55
C ALA A 247 -15.39 4.30 -4.63
N SER A 248 -16.26 4.38 -5.63
CA SER A 248 -17.23 3.35 -5.97
C SER A 248 -16.66 2.29 -6.90
N GLU A 249 -15.55 2.61 -7.60
CA GLU A 249 -14.88 1.66 -8.49
C GLU A 249 -13.39 2.01 -8.58
N VAL A 250 -12.57 0.97 -8.71
CA VAL A 250 -11.11 1.07 -8.88
C VAL A 250 -10.69 0.10 -9.97
N THR A 251 -10.09 0.61 -11.04
CA THR A 251 -9.51 -0.20 -12.12
C THR A 251 -7.99 -0.35 -11.91
N SER A 252 -7.27 -0.84 -12.92
CA SER A 252 -5.80 -0.89 -12.87
C SER A 252 -5.13 0.50 -12.85
N SER A 253 -5.83 1.52 -13.34
CA SER A 253 -5.29 2.87 -13.54
C SER A 253 -6.27 4.01 -13.25
N GLU A 254 -7.51 3.74 -12.87
CA GLU A 254 -8.51 4.78 -12.60
C GLU A 254 -9.16 4.59 -11.24
N VAL A 255 -9.46 5.71 -10.58
CA VAL A 255 -10.24 5.79 -9.36
C VAL A 255 -11.51 6.55 -9.68
N VAL A 256 -12.65 5.88 -9.63
CA VAL A 256 -13.97 6.47 -9.91
C VAL A 256 -14.61 6.88 -8.60
N THR A 257 -14.94 8.16 -8.48
CA THR A 257 -15.60 8.75 -7.31
C THR A 257 -16.95 9.32 -7.71
N GLY A 258 -17.82 9.61 -6.73
CA GLY A 258 -19.06 10.34 -7.00
C GLY A 258 -18.88 11.77 -7.55
N LEU A 259 -17.64 12.30 -7.57
CA LEU A 259 -17.33 13.68 -7.95
C LEU A 259 -16.35 13.78 -9.14
N GLY A 260 -16.03 12.67 -9.80
CA GLY A 260 -15.07 12.63 -10.90
C GLY A 260 -14.17 11.41 -10.89
N THR A 261 -13.30 11.31 -11.89
CA THR A 261 -12.40 10.17 -12.09
C THR A 261 -10.95 10.65 -12.09
N VAL A 262 -10.11 9.96 -11.33
CA VAL A 262 -8.67 10.27 -11.24
C VAL A 262 -7.86 9.17 -11.90
N GLU A 263 -7.14 9.52 -12.97
CA GLU A 263 -6.17 8.64 -13.62
C GLU A 263 -4.88 8.54 -12.78
N ILE A 264 -4.40 7.32 -12.58
CA ILE A 264 -3.21 6.95 -11.82
C ILE A 264 -2.14 6.43 -12.77
N ARG A 265 -1.02 7.15 -12.84
CA ARG A 265 0.00 6.95 -13.88
C ARG A 265 0.67 5.58 -13.87
N ASN A 266 0.99 5.04 -12.68
CA ASN A 266 1.79 3.81 -12.60
C ASN A 266 0.97 2.58 -12.24
N ARG A 267 0.33 2.58 -11.07
CA ARG A 267 -0.47 1.45 -10.58
C ARG A 267 -1.35 1.84 -9.41
N ILE A 268 -2.44 1.12 -9.27
CA ILE A 268 -3.24 1.05 -8.05
C ILE A 268 -2.97 -0.31 -7.38
N GLN A 269 -2.75 -0.31 -6.06
CA GLN A 269 -2.60 -1.52 -5.26
C GLN A 269 -3.79 -1.63 -4.30
N HIS A 270 -4.27 -2.84 -4.03
CA HIS A 270 -5.29 -3.09 -3.01
C HIS A 270 -4.94 -4.36 -2.22
N THR A 271 -5.57 -4.55 -1.06
CA THR A 271 -5.58 -5.85 -0.38
C THR A 271 -6.36 -6.85 -1.23
N GLY A 272 -5.82 -8.05 -1.40
CA GLY A 272 -6.33 -9.03 -2.35
C GLY A 272 -5.24 -9.43 -3.33
N ILE A 273 -4.54 -10.51 -2.99
CA ILE A 273 -3.76 -11.28 -3.95
C ILE A 273 -4.72 -11.64 -5.09
N ILE A 274 -4.37 -11.26 -6.31
CA ILE A 274 -4.75 -11.87 -7.60
C ILE A 274 -5.98 -12.81 -7.46
N ARG A 275 -7.22 -12.28 -7.62
CA ARG A 275 -8.50 -12.99 -7.93
C ARG A 275 -9.70 -12.76 -6.99
N ALA A 276 -9.57 -12.14 -5.82
CA ALA A 276 -10.77 -11.76 -5.05
C ALA A 276 -11.33 -10.43 -5.56
N GLU A 277 -12.54 -10.47 -6.14
CA GLU A 277 -13.32 -9.28 -6.51
C GLU A 277 -13.81 -8.60 -5.23
N VAL A 278 -12.94 -7.82 -4.56
CA VAL A 278 -13.38 -7.09 -3.37
C VAL A 278 -14.31 -5.97 -3.80
N GLU A 279 -15.53 -5.95 -3.28
CA GLU A 279 -16.54 -4.98 -3.68
C GLU A 279 -16.26 -3.57 -3.12
N PRO A 280 -16.76 -2.49 -3.75
CA PRO A 280 -16.78 -1.16 -3.14
C PRO A 280 -17.64 -1.12 -1.86
N PRO A 281 -17.53 -0.05 -1.04
CA PRO A 281 -16.75 1.17 -1.26
C PRO A 281 -15.28 1.02 -0.87
N PHE A 282 -14.45 1.84 -1.49
CA PHE A 282 -13.02 1.96 -1.20
C PHE A 282 -12.68 3.33 -0.62
N LEU A 283 -11.73 3.36 0.30
CA LEU A 283 -10.97 4.55 0.64
C LEU A 283 -9.61 4.49 -0.05
N VAL A 284 -9.37 5.41 -0.97
CA VAL A 284 -8.18 5.44 -1.82
C VAL A 284 -7.25 6.56 -1.38
N LEU A 285 -6.00 6.22 -1.11
CA LEU A 285 -4.92 7.19 -0.92
C LEU A 285 -4.01 7.18 -2.16
N ALA A 286 -4.02 8.26 -2.92
CA ALA A 286 -3.13 8.48 -4.06
C ALA A 286 -2.08 9.53 -3.73
N VAL A 287 -0.83 9.29 -4.14
CA VAL A 287 0.24 10.30 -4.03
C VAL A 287 0.39 11.03 -5.36
N VAL A 288 0.37 12.36 -5.28
CA VAL A 288 0.63 13.29 -6.38
C VAL A 288 2.05 13.81 -6.23
N GLY A 289 2.85 13.73 -7.29
CA GLY A 289 4.24 14.16 -7.29
C GLY A 289 4.70 14.49 -8.71
N GLU A 290 5.91 15.02 -8.84
CA GLU A 290 6.45 15.37 -10.16
C GLU A 290 6.74 14.09 -10.95
N HIS A 291 6.12 13.93 -12.12
CA HIS A 291 6.38 12.79 -12.98
C HIS A 291 7.64 13.01 -13.83
N SER A 292 7.72 14.18 -14.45
CA SER A 292 8.84 14.65 -15.27
C SER A 292 8.76 16.18 -15.36
N ARG A 293 9.87 16.86 -15.71
CA ARG A 293 9.86 18.32 -15.92
C ARG A 293 8.87 18.76 -17.00
N ARG A 294 8.57 17.88 -17.97
CA ARG A 294 7.67 18.16 -19.09
C ARG A 294 6.20 17.98 -18.71
N GLU A 295 5.86 16.90 -18.01
CA GLU A 295 4.47 16.58 -17.65
C GLU A 295 4.05 17.24 -16.33
N GLY A 296 5.01 17.60 -15.47
CA GLY A 296 4.77 18.22 -14.18
C GLY A 296 4.20 17.24 -13.16
N TYR A 297 3.30 17.73 -12.31
CA TYR A 297 2.69 16.93 -11.24
C TYR A 297 1.59 16.02 -11.79
N LEU A 298 1.57 14.76 -11.36
CA LEU A 298 0.52 13.78 -11.67
C LEU A 298 0.25 12.88 -10.46
N ALA A 299 -0.92 12.25 -10.41
CA ALA A 299 -1.20 11.16 -9.48
C ALA A 299 -0.38 9.93 -9.91
N LEU A 300 0.66 9.61 -9.14
CA LEU A 300 1.67 8.65 -9.55
C LEU A 300 1.27 7.21 -9.23
N ARG A 301 0.77 6.97 -8.03
CA ARG A 301 0.41 5.64 -7.51
C ARG A 301 -0.68 5.79 -6.46
N ALA A 302 -1.51 4.76 -6.32
CA ALA A 302 -2.56 4.74 -5.32
C ALA A 302 -2.61 3.41 -4.57
N TYR A 303 -3.16 3.47 -3.36
CA TYR A 303 -3.57 2.31 -2.60
C TYR A 303 -5.07 2.42 -2.31
N ALA A 304 -5.83 1.40 -2.68
CA ALA A 304 -7.25 1.29 -2.44
C ALA A 304 -7.50 0.32 -1.29
N GLN A 305 -8.11 0.82 -0.21
CA GLN A 305 -8.53 0.04 0.93
C GLN A 305 -10.04 -0.17 0.84
N PRO A 306 -10.54 -1.41 0.71
CA PRO A 306 -11.95 -1.67 0.93
C PRO A 306 -12.32 -1.32 2.39
N VAL A 307 -13.48 -0.70 2.55
CA VAL A 307 -13.99 -0.26 3.85
C VAL A 307 -15.41 -0.80 4.09
N PHE A 308 -15.85 -0.76 5.35
CA PHE A 308 -17.15 -1.26 5.76
C PHE A 308 -18.31 -0.62 5.00
N SER A 309 -18.35 0.71 4.95
CA SER A 309 -19.36 1.48 4.23
C SER A 309 -18.86 2.87 3.89
N GLY A 310 -19.55 3.58 2.99
CA GLY A 310 -19.19 4.95 2.60
C GLY A 310 -19.25 5.94 3.77
N ASN A 311 -20.03 5.66 4.81
CA ASN A 311 -20.14 6.50 6.00
C ASN A 311 -19.36 5.98 7.21
N GLN A 312 -18.62 4.87 7.07
CA GLN A 312 -17.76 4.32 8.13
C GLN A 312 -16.52 3.65 7.51
N PHE A 313 -15.39 4.34 7.59
CA PHE A 313 -14.14 3.90 6.94
C PHE A 313 -13.35 2.84 7.71
N VAL A 314 -14.04 1.93 8.41
CA VAL A 314 -13.39 0.79 9.06
C VAL A 314 -12.87 -0.15 7.97
N PRO A 315 -11.56 -0.46 7.92
CA PRO A 315 -10.99 -1.34 6.89
C PRO A 315 -11.63 -2.73 6.87
N ALA A 316 -11.96 -3.20 5.67
CA ALA A 316 -12.34 -4.57 5.36
C ALA A 316 -11.32 -5.10 4.35
N GLU A 317 -10.54 -6.11 4.72
CA GLU A 317 -9.48 -6.66 3.87
C GLU A 317 -10.03 -7.72 2.92
N ARG A 318 -11.13 -8.38 3.31
CA ARG A 318 -11.87 -9.43 2.58
C ARG A 318 -13.38 -9.23 2.71
N ASP A 319 -14.17 -9.89 1.86
CA ASP A 319 -15.63 -9.72 1.85
C ASP A 319 -16.30 -10.11 3.18
N HIS A 320 -15.86 -11.21 3.80
CA HIS A 320 -16.38 -11.64 5.10
C HIS A 320 -16.15 -10.60 6.21
N ASP A 321 -15.17 -9.70 6.09
CA ASP A 321 -14.91 -8.69 7.12
C ASP A 321 -16.08 -7.72 7.23
N ARG A 322 -16.77 -7.44 6.11
CA ARG A 322 -17.98 -6.60 6.13
C ARG A 322 -19.12 -7.30 6.83
N ASP A 323 -19.27 -8.61 6.67
CA ASP A 323 -20.31 -9.38 7.36
C ASP A 323 -20.05 -9.41 8.87
N VAL A 324 -18.79 -9.62 9.28
CA VAL A 324 -18.38 -9.53 10.69
C VAL A 324 -18.65 -8.13 11.26
N LEU A 325 -18.26 -7.07 10.54
CA LEU A 325 -18.53 -5.68 10.95
C LEU A 325 -20.03 -5.37 11.03
N ARG A 326 -20.84 -5.95 10.15
CA ARG A 326 -22.31 -5.83 10.17
C ARG A 326 -22.90 -6.53 11.38
N ALA A 327 -22.43 -7.75 11.70
CA ALA A 327 -22.86 -8.49 12.89
C ALA A 327 -22.48 -7.76 14.18
N LEU A 328 -21.24 -7.26 14.28
CA LEU A 328 -20.78 -6.43 15.40
C LEU A 328 -21.62 -5.16 15.55
N GLN A 329 -21.93 -4.47 14.45
CA GLN A 329 -22.79 -3.29 14.48
C GLN A 329 -24.22 -3.62 14.93
N GLN A 330 -24.80 -4.72 14.47
CA GLN A 330 -26.14 -5.17 14.90
C GLN A 330 -26.13 -5.51 16.40
N ALA A 331 -25.11 -6.22 16.88
CA ALA A 331 -24.92 -6.49 18.30
C ALA A 331 -24.80 -5.19 19.12
N GLN A 332 -24.15 -4.13 18.63
CA GLN A 332 -24.12 -2.82 19.33
C GLN A 332 -25.54 -2.27 19.56
N TYR A 333 -26.43 -2.40 18.57
CA TYR A 333 -27.80 -1.88 18.69
C TYR A 333 -28.62 -2.68 19.70
N GLU A 334 -28.48 -4.00 19.73
CA GLU A 334 -29.21 -4.86 20.67
C GLU A 334 -28.64 -4.75 22.09
N LEU A 335 -27.32 -4.76 22.26
CA LEU A 335 -26.66 -4.55 23.57
C LEU A 335 -27.05 -3.20 24.18
N ARG A 336 -27.15 -2.13 23.38
CA ARG A 336 -27.63 -0.83 23.88
C ARG A 336 -29.04 -0.93 24.48
N ARG A 337 -29.94 -1.75 23.92
CA ARG A 337 -31.29 -1.94 24.48
C ARG A 337 -31.27 -2.67 25.82
N LEU A 338 -30.19 -3.41 26.08
CA LEU A 338 -29.92 -4.08 27.34
C LEU A 338 -29.09 -3.23 28.31
N GLY A 339 -28.84 -1.95 27.99
CA GLY A 339 -28.01 -1.04 28.79
C GLY A 339 -26.52 -1.39 28.76
N VAL A 340 -26.04 -2.07 27.71
CA VAL A 340 -24.62 -2.35 27.52
C VAL A 340 -24.08 -1.51 26.36
N ARG A 341 -23.11 -0.66 26.65
CA ARG A 341 -22.35 0.08 25.65
C ARG A 341 -21.25 -0.80 25.08
N MET A 342 -21.08 -0.75 23.76
CA MET A 342 -20.03 -1.50 23.06
C MET A 342 -19.30 -0.62 22.06
N ALA A 343 -17.97 -0.67 22.07
CA ALA A 343 -17.09 -0.12 21.05
C ALA A 343 -16.23 -1.23 20.44
N VAL A 344 -15.96 -1.15 19.13
CA VAL A 344 -15.12 -2.16 18.46
C VAL A 344 -14.05 -1.47 17.62
N LYS A 345 -12.79 -1.82 17.81
CA LYS A 345 -11.65 -1.30 17.05
C LYS A 345 -11.05 -2.40 16.19
N LYS A 346 -11.00 -2.22 14.86
CA LYS A 346 -10.18 -3.07 13.97
C LYS A 346 -8.71 -2.76 14.23
N VAL A 347 -7.91 -3.76 14.60
CA VAL A 347 -6.49 -3.55 14.84
C VAL A 347 -5.72 -3.63 13.52
N LEU A 348 -5.11 -2.51 13.13
CA LEU A 348 -4.39 -2.39 11.86
C LEU A 348 -2.91 -2.76 11.98
N PHE A 349 -2.31 -2.55 13.15
CA PHE A 349 -0.90 -2.77 13.41
C PHE A 349 -0.71 -3.76 14.54
N ASP A 350 0.36 -4.53 14.46
CA ASP A 350 0.77 -5.44 15.52
C ASP A 350 0.97 -4.69 16.84
N ILE A 351 0.48 -5.31 17.92
CA ILE A 351 0.66 -4.86 19.28
C ILE A 351 1.93 -5.52 19.81
N ALA A 352 2.82 -4.73 20.43
CA ALA A 352 3.99 -5.25 21.11
C ALA A 352 3.58 -5.85 22.45
N LEU A 353 3.93 -7.11 22.67
CA LEU A 353 3.65 -7.91 23.87
C LEU A 353 4.97 -8.45 24.44
N ALA A 354 4.92 -8.98 25.67
CA ALA A 354 6.12 -9.52 26.32
C ALA A 354 6.75 -10.70 25.56
N THR A 355 5.93 -11.52 24.91
CA THR A 355 6.36 -12.75 24.20
C THR A 355 6.43 -12.58 22.68
N GLY A 356 6.41 -11.33 22.19
CA GLY A 356 6.51 -11.00 20.77
C GLY A 356 5.46 -10.00 20.34
N SER A 357 5.07 -10.04 19.08
CA SER A 357 3.94 -9.24 18.58
C SER A 357 2.77 -10.13 18.20
N ALA A 358 1.57 -9.58 18.31
CA ALA A 358 0.34 -10.21 17.87
C ALA A 358 -0.66 -9.14 17.40
N ARG A 359 -1.60 -9.52 16.54
CA ARG A 359 -2.60 -8.60 16.00
C ARG A 359 -3.97 -9.27 16.01
N PRO A 360 -4.80 -9.01 17.03
CA PRO A 360 -6.17 -9.54 17.01
C PRO A 360 -6.93 -8.88 15.87
N ASP A 361 -8.02 -9.50 15.39
CA ASP A 361 -8.82 -8.87 14.34
C ASP A 361 -9.47 -7.59 14.86
N PHE A 362 -10.03 -7.68 16.07
CA PHE A 362 -10.67 -6.57 16.76
C PHE A 362 -10.31 -6.52 18.23
N LEU A 363 -10.36 -5.32 18.80
CA LEU A 363 -10.47 -5.10 20.24
C LEU A 363 -11.89 -4.62 20.53
N VAL A 364 -12.58 -5.31 21.43
CA VAL A 364 -13.94 -4.98 21.86
C VAL A 364 -13.89 -4.45 23.28
N ALA A 365 -14.61 -3.35 23.52
CA ALA A 365 -14.82 -2.78 24.84
C ALA A 365 -16.31 -2.75 25.14
N LEU A 366 -16.67 -3.21 26.33
CA LEU A 366 -18.01 -3.29 26.87
C LEU A 366 -18.09 -2.50 28.18
N LEU A 367 -19.25 -1.88 28.41
CA LEU A 367 -19.62 -1.26 29.68
C LEU A 367 -21.10 -1.54 29.94
N ASP A 368 -21.42 -2.27 31.00
CA ASP A 368 -22.79 -2.38 31.50
C ASP A 368 -23.14 -1.14 32.32
N GLU A 369 -24.14 -0.38 31.88
CA GLU A 369 -24.56 0.86 32.51
C GLU A 369 -25.29 0.64 33.85
N HIS A 370 -25.81 -0.56 34.10
CA HIS A 370 -26.51 -0.86 35.35
C HIS A 370 -25.54 -1.19 36.48
N SER A 371 -24.58 -2.07 36.21
CA SER A 371 -23.58 -2.53 37.19
C SER A 371 -22.33 -1.66 37.22
N GLY A 372 -22.03 -0.93 36.15
CA GLY A 372 -20.79 -0.21 35.95
C GLY A 372 -19.60 -1.11 35.58
N VAL A 373 -19.83 -2.39 35.32
CA VAL A 373 -18.78 -3.35 34.96
C VAL A 373 -18.25 -3.03 33.56
N GLU A 374 -16.93 -2.87 33.44
CA GLU A 374 -16.23 -2.72 32.18
C GLU A 374 -15.48 -4.01 31.82
N CYS A 375 -15.57 -4.42 30.55
CA CYS A 375 -14.82 -5.56 30.03
C CYS A 375 -14.16 -5.20 28.69
N LYS A 376 -12.92 -5.66 28.49
CA LYS A 376 -12.18 -5.48 27.24
C LYS A 376 -11.58 -6.81 26.83
N PHE A 377 -11.75 -7.18 25.56
CA PHE A 377 -11.21 -8.42 25.03
C PHE A 377 -10.72 -8.27 23.60
N ALA A 378 -9.74 -9.10 23.25
CA ALA A 378 -9.33 -9.33 21.88
C ALA A 378 -10.29 -10.32 21.22
N LEU A 379 -10.85 -9.94 20.08
CA LEU A 379 -11.66 -10.83 19.25
C LEU A 379 -10.81 -11.31 18.07
N GLN A 380 -10.67 -12.62 17.97
CA GLN A 380 -9.96 -13.31 16.89
C GLN A 380 -10.96 -14.05 16.01
N ILE A 381 -10.96 -13.76 14.72
CA ILE A 381 -11.83 -14.43 13.74
C ILE A 381 -11.04 -15.52 13.04
N LEU A 382 -11.52 -16.76 13.11
CA LEU A 382 -10.93 -17.93 12.47
C LEU A 382 -11.60 -18.13 11.11
N GLN A 383 -10.83 -18.00 10.04
CA GLN A 383 -11.35 -17.92 8.67
C GLN A 383 -11.31 -19.25 7.91
N SER A 384 -10.52 -20.18 8.42
CA SER A 384 -10.31 -21.50 7.83
C SER A 384 -10.20 -22.51 8.96
N ASP A 385 -10.63 -23.73 8.67
CA ASP A 385 -10.48 -24.89 9.56
C ASP A 385 -9.20 -25.70 9.23
N ASP A 386 -8.35 -25.18 8.33
CA ASP A 386 -7.05 -25.78 7.99
C ASP A 386 -6.15 -25.87 9.23
N ALA A 387 -5.54 -27.04 9.43
CA ALA A 387 -4.77 -27.33 10.64
C ALA A 387 -3.56 -26.40 10.81
N ASP A 388 -2.81 -26.14 9.73
CA ASP A 388 -1.62 -25.27 9.78
C ASP A 388 -2.05 -23.82 10.11
N TYR A 389 -3.16 -23.35 9.53
CA TYR A 389 -3.74 -22.05 9.84
C TYR A 389 -4.17 -21.95 11.32
N LEU A 390 -4.91 -22.95 11.82
CA LEU A 390 -5.38 -22.96 13.19
C LEU A 390 -4.23 -23.04 14.20
N GLU A 391 -3.15 -23.77 13.88
CA GLU A 391 -1.95 -23.81 14.70
C GLU A 391 -1.33 -22.41 14.82
N LEU A 392 -1.12 -21.71 13.71
CA LEU A 392 -0.60 -20.34 13.71
C LEU A 392 -1.49 -19.38 14.51
N ARG A 393 -2.81 -19.49 14.37
CA ARG A 393 -3.77 -18.66 15.12
C ARG A 393 -3.81 -19.00 16.61
N SER A 394 -3.54 -20.25 16.98
CA SER A 394 -3.45 -20.66 18.38
C SER A 394 -2.21 -20.07 19.08
N ILE A 395 -1.07 -20.02 18.39
CA ILE A 395 0.16 -19.35 18.87
C ILE A 395 -0.10 -17.86 19.07
N GLU A 396 -0.77 -17.20 18.12
CA GLU A 396 -1.14 -15.78 18.26
C GLU A 396 -2.10 -15.56 19.44
N ARG A 397 -3.10 -16.43 19.60
CA ARG A 397 -4.04 -16.40 20.72
C ARG A 397 -3.32 -16.52 22.05
N GLU A 398 -2.36 -17.44 22.17
CA GLU A 398 -1.58 -17.62 23.41
C GLU A 398 -0.84 -16.33 23.79
N ARG A 399 -0.21 -15.66 22.82
CA ARG A 399 0.44 -14.35 23.07
C ARG A 399 -0.56 -13.30 23.53
N LEU A 400 -1.72 -13.21 22.88
CA LEU A 400 -2.77 -12.26 23.23
C LEU A 400 -3.34 -12.53 24.64
N SER A 401 -3.52 -13.80 25.00
CA SER A 401 -4.05 -14.23 26.31
C SER A 401 -3.17 -13.82 27.48
N GLN A 402 -1.88 -13.58 27.25
CA GLN A 402 -0.97 -13.05 28.27
C GLN A 402 -1.20 -11.55 28.56
N ALA A 403 -1.84 -10.83 27.64
CA ALA A 403 -2.13 -9.40 27.77
C ALA A 403 -3.58 -9.11 28.16
N GLY A 404 -4.49 -10.05 28.00
CA GLY A 404 -5.90 -9.89 28.38
C GLY A 404 -6.77 -11.03 27.85
N LEU A 405 -8.08 -10.86 28.00
CA LEU A 405 -9.06 -11.84 27.54
C LEU A 405 -9.07 -11.95 26.00
N VAL A 406 -9.17 -13.19 25.49
CA VAL A 406 -9.26 -13.47 24.06
C VAL A 406 -10.45 -14.37 23.76
N VAL A 407 -11.33 -13.88 22.90
CA VAL A 407 -12.46 -14.62 22.33
C VAL A 407 -12.10 -14.99 20.90
N SER A 408 -12.18 -16.28 20.56
CA SER A 408 -11.99 -16.77 19.19
C SER A 408 -13.30 -17.30 18.64
N MET A 409 -13.69 -16.85 17.44
CA MET A 409 -14.92 -17.27 16.77
C MET A 409 -14.61 -17.70 15.33
N ALA A 410 -15.22 -18.79 14.87
CA ALA A 410 -15.20 -19.11 13.44
C ALA A 410 -15.99 -18.05 12.66
N ALA A 411 -15.50 -17.64 11.48
CA ALA A 411 -16.11 -16.58 10.67
C ALA A 411 -17.59 -16.86 10.35
N SER A 412 -17.94 -18.13 10.10
CA SER A 412 -19.31 -18.59 9.86
C SER A 412 -20.22 -18.53 11.09
N SER A 413 -19.64 -18.45 12.30
CA SER A 413 -20.37 -18.38 13.56
C SER A 413 -20.48 -16.96 14.12
N VAL A 414 -19.95 -15.95 13.43
CA VAL A 414 -20.04 -14.55 13.85
C VAL A 414 -21.44 -14.02 13.52
N THR A 415 -22.39 -14.23 14.43
CA THR A 415 -23.73 -13.65 14.36
C THR A 415 -23.95 -12.64 15.49
N PRO A 416 -24.93 -11.71 15.36
CA PRO A 416 -25.27 -10.79 16.44
C PRO A 416 -25.58 -11.51 17.75
N GLU A 417 -26.33 -12.62 17.70
CA GLU A 417 -26.74 -13.40 18.88
C GLU A 417 -25.53 -14.02 19.59
N ALA A 418 -24.59 -14.58 18.82
CA ALA A 418 -23.36 -15.15 19.37
C ALA A 418 -22.50 -14.07 20.05
N ILE A 419 -22.36 -12.90 19.43
CA ILE A 419 -21.63 -11.76 20.00
C ILE A 419 -22.30 -11.27 21.29
N ILE A 420 -23.64 -11.16 21.31
CA ILE A 420 -24.41 -10.73 22.48
C ILE A 420 -24.26 -11.75 23.62
N SER A 421 -24.37 -13.04 23.31
CA SER A 421 -24.23 -14.12 24.30
C SER A 421 -22.85 -14.08 24.96
N GLU A 422 -21.79 -13.94 24.16
CA GLU A 422 -20.43 -13.82 24.67
C GLU A 422 -20.28 -12.55 25.52
N ALA A 423 -20.73 -11.40 25.02
CA ALA A 423 -20.65 -10.13 25.74
C ALA A 423 -21.32 -10.20 27.12
N ARG A 424 -22.47 -10.85 27.23
CA ARG A 424 -23.16 -11.05 28.52
C ARG A 424 -22.39 -11.97 29.45
N SER A 425 -21.91 -13.11 28.94
CA SER A 425 -21.12 -14.06 29.73
C SER A 425 -19.84 -13.42 30.30
N LEU A 426 -19.32 -12.37 29.66
CA LEU A 426 -18.12 -11.65 30.10
C LEU A 426 -18.39 -10.49 31.06
N LEU A 427 -19.66 -10.09 31.22
CA LEU A 427 -20.10 -9.02 32.14
C LEU A 427 -20.73 -9.57 33.42
N GLU A 428 -21.12 -10.85 33.44
CA GLU A 428 -21.49 -11.63 34.62
C GLU A 428 -20.25 -12.03 35.44
#